data_AF-A0A527VPR9-F1
#
_entry.id   AF-A0A527VPR9-F1
#
_cell.length_a   1.000
_cell.length_b   1.000
_cell.length_c   1.000
_cell.angle_alpha   90.00
_cell.angle_beta   90.00
_cell.angle_gamma   90.00
#
_symmetry.space_group_name_H-M   'P 1'
#
loop_
_entity.id
_entity.type
_entity.pdbx_description
1 polymer ?
#
loop_
_entity_poly.entity_id
_entity_poly.type
_entity_poly.pdbx_seq_one_letter_code
_entity_poly.pdbx_strand_id
1 'polypeptide(L)'
;TLAHELGHGVHQVLAAGQGALMASTPLTLAETASVFGEMLTFRSLLEQTSDRRERKAMLAQKVEDMINTVVRQIAFYEFERKVHTERKNGELTSDRLGEFWLEVQAESLGPA
;
A
#
# COMPACT_ATOMS: atom_id res chain seq x y z
N THR A 1 4.83 5.30 -10.06
CA THR A 1 5.13 6.75 -10.05
C THR A 1 4.60 7.53 -11.25
N LEU A 2 4.86 7.29 -12.55
CA LEU A 2 4.11 8.06 -13.60
C LEU A 2 2.64 7.65 -13.71
N ALA A 3 2.36 6.34 -13.82
CA ALA A 3 0.99 5.82 -13.84
C ALA A 3 0.21 6.14 -12.54
N HIS A 4 0.95 6.28 -11.43
CA HIS A 4 0.44 6.71 -10.13
C HIS A 4 -0.12 8.12 -10.18
N GLU A 5 0.72 9.09 -10.55
CA GLU A 5 0.33 10.49 -10.65
C GLU A 5 -0.72 10.71 -11.74
N LEU A 6 -0.67 9.91 -12.82
CA LEU A 6 -1.72 9.94 -13.83
C LEU A 6 -3.07 9.49 -13.27
N GLY A 7 -3.10 8.47 -12.41
CA GLY A 7 -4.34 8.06 -11.72
C GLY A 7 -4.91 9.18 -10.85
N HIS A 8 -4.05 9.89 -10.11
CA HIS A 8 -4.44 11.11 -9.37
C HIS A 8 -4.98 12.20 -10.30
N GLY A 9 -4.29 12.47 -11.40
CA GLY A 9 -4.69 13.50 -12.38
C GLY A 9 -6.03 13.20 -13.05
N VAL A 10 -6.25 11.95 -13.50
CA VAL A 10 -7.51 11.51 -14.09
C VAL A 10 -8.65 11.66 -13.07
N HIS A 11 -8.43 11.25 -11.82
CA HIS A 11 -9.43 11.38 -10.77
C HIS A 11 -9.80 12.84 -10.51
N GLN A 12 -8.81 13.73 -10.40
CA GLN A 12 -9.03 15.18 -10.23
C GLN A 12 -9.82 15.80 -11.38
N VAL A 13 -9.49 15.46 -12.63
CA VAL A 13 -10.22 15.94 -13.82
C VAL A 13 -11.68 15.51 -13.79
N LEU A 14 -11.95 14.25 -13.42
CA LEU A 14 -13.31 13.73 -13.32
C LEU A 14 -14.08 14.34 -12.13
N ALA A 15 -13.40 14.59 -11.01
CA ALA A 15 -14.00 15.18 -9.81
C ALA A 15 -14.25 16.69 -9.95
N ALA A 16 -13.58 17.39 -10.87
CA ALA A 16 -13.69 18.84 -11.04
C ALA A 16 -15.15 19.32 -11.25
N GLY A 17 -16.00 18.51 -11.87
CA GLY A 17 -17.42 18.82 -12.06
C GLY A 17 -18.25 18.92 -10.77
N GLN A 18 -17.75 18.40 -9.64
CA GLN A 18 -18.40 18.52 -8.32
C GLN A 18 -18.22 19.92 -7.69
N GLY A 19 -17.37 20.76 -8.28
CA GLY A 19 -17.05 22.09 -7.76
C GLY A 19 -16.02 22.07 -6.62
N ALA A 20 -15.47 23.24 -6.28
CA ALA A 20 -14.29 23.36 -5.43
C ALA A 20 -14.45 22.77 -4.01
N LEU A 21 -15.67 22.74 -3.47
CA LEU A 21 -15.93 22.23 -2.12
C LEU A 21 -16.08 20.70 -2.06
N MET A 22 -16.49 20.08 -3.17
CA MET A 22 -16.82 18.64 -3.21
C MET A 22 -15.84 17.82 -4.06
N ALA A 23 -14.93 18.47 -4.79
CA ALA A 23 -13.94 17.81 -5.64
C ALA A 23 -12.73 17.25 -4.86
N SER A 24 -12.49 17.73 -3.63
CA SER A 24 -11.41 17.20 -2.78
C SER A 24 -11.79 15.81 -2.28
N THR A 25 -10.83 14.89 -2.32
CA THR A 25 -11.02 13.50 -1.88
C THR A 25 -10.14 13.19 -0.67
N PRO A 26 -10.62 12.35 0.26
CA PRO A 26 -9.78 11.84 1.35
C PRO A 26 -8.66 10.97 0.79
N LEU A 27 -7.53 10.92 1.50
CA LEU A 27 -6.30 10.24 1.05
C LEU A 27 -6.54 8.80 0.58
N THR A 28 -7.33 8.02 1.32
CA THR A 28 -7.62 6.62 0.96
C THR A 28 -8.32 6.47 -0.39
N LEU A 29 -9.20 7.42 -0.72
CA LEU A 29 -9.91 7.42 -2.00
C LEU A 29 -9.01 7.94 -3.13
N ALA A 30 -8.14 8.92 -2.85
CA ALA A 30 -7.13 9.36 -3.80
C ALA A 30 -6.18 8.22 -4.20
N GLU A 31 -5.66 7.49 -3.20
CA GLU A 31 -4.77 6.34 -3.43
C GLU A 31 -5.45 5.18 -4.15
N THR A 32 -6.77 5.03 -4.01
CA THR A 32 -7.52 4.04 -4.80
C THR A 32 -7.40 4.31 -6.30
N ALA A 33 -7.46 5.58 -6.70
CA ALA A 33 -7.38 5.96 -8.12
C ALA A 33 -5.95 5.83 -8.68
N SER A 34 -4.93 6.21 -7.91
CA SER A 34 -3.54 6.06 -8.32
C SER A 34 -3.15 4.59 -8.48
N VAL A 35 -3.47 3.74 -7.49
CA VAL A 35 -3.21 2.30 -7.56
C VAL A 35 -3.99 1.64 -8.71
N PHE A 36 -5.23 2.07 -8.95
CA PHE A 36 -6.01 1.60 -10.10
C PHE A 36 -5.34 1.94 -11.44
N GLY A 37 -4.85 3.17 -11.60
CA GLY A 37 -4.10 3.61 -12.77
C GLY A 37 -2.85 2.75 -13.01
N GLU A 38 -2.07 2.52 -11.96
CA GLU A 38 -0.90 1.62 -12.03
C GLU A 38 -1.26 0.20 -12.45
N MET A 39 -2.35 -0.36 -11.93
CA MET A 39 -2.80 -1.70 -12.29
C MET A 39 -3.21 -1.81 -13.76
N LEU A 40 -3.93 -0.81 -14.28
CA LEU A 40 -4.31 -0.77 -15.70
C LEU A 40 -3.07 -0.72 -16.60
N THR A 41 -2.12 0.16 -16.29
CA THR A 41 -0.87 0.26 -17.05
C THR A 41 -0.06 -1.03 -16.97
N PHE A 42 0.10 -1.60 -15.77
CA PHE A 42 0.81 -2.86 -15.58
C PHE A 42 0.19 -3.98 -16.40
N ARG A 43 -1.14 -4.13 -16.36
CA ARG A 43 -1.86 -5.16 -17.12
C ARG A 43 -1.65 -4.98 -18.63
N SER A 44 -1.76 -3.75 -19.13
CA SER A 44 -1.55 -3.45 -20.54
C SER A 44 -0.13 -3.78 -21.00
N LEU A 45 0.90 -3.44 -20.21
CA LEU A 45 2.29 -3.80 -20.50
C LEU A 45 2.48 -5.31 -20.47
N LEU A 46 1.95 -5.99 -19.45
CA LEU A 46 2.06 -7.44 -19.30
C LEU A 46 1.41 -8.19 -20.47
N GLU A 47 0.28 -7.72 -20.99
CA GLU A 47 -0.39 -8.31 -22.17
C GLU A 47 0.43 -8.14 -23.46
N GLN A 48 1.22 -7.07 -23.57
CA GLN A 48 2.06 -6.78 -24.74
C GLN A 48 3.44 -7.48 -24.69
N THR A 49 3.90 -7.87 -23.51
CA THR A 49 5.19 -8.56 -23.35
C THR A 49 5.17 -9.97 -23.93
N SER A 50 5.97 -10.21 -24.96
CA SER A 50 6.16 -11.53 -25.58
C SER A 50 7.32 -12.35 -24.97
N ASP A 51 8.30 -11.69 -24.35
CA ASP A 51 9.44 -12.37 -23.74
C ASP A 51 9.06 -13.03 -22.41
N ARG A 52 9.35 -14.34 -22.28
CA ARG A 52 8.97 -15.12 -21.09
C ARG A 52 9.75 -14.70 -19.84
N ARG A 53 10.99 -14.26 -19.98
CA ARG A 53 11.83 -13.83 -18.85
C ARG A 53 11.35 -12.48 -18.33
N GLU A 54 11.10 -11.52 -19.21
CA GLU A 54 10.53 -10.22 -18.86
C GLU A 54 9.17 -10.37 -18.19
N ARG A 55 8.27 -11.18 -18.78
CA ARG A 55 6.96 -11.45 -18.19
C ARG A 55 7.07 -12.03 -16.78
N LYS A 56 7.99 -12.97 -16.55
CA LYS A 56 8.23 -13.56 -15.23
C LYS A 56 8.76 -12.50 -14.25
N ALA A 57 9.70 -11.66 -14.68
CA ALA A 57 10.26 -10.60 -13.85
C ALA A 57 9.19 -9.59 -13.42
N MET A 58 8.34 -9.15 -14.36
CA MET A 58 7.22 -8.23 -14.08
C MET A 58 6.25 -8.79 -13.04
N LEU A 59 5.88 -10.07 -13.16
CA LEU A 59 5.00 -10.72 -12.20
C LEU A 59 5.65 -10.89 -10.82
N ALA A 60 6.92 -11.28 -10.79
CA ALA A 60 7.66 -11.42 -9.53
C ALA A 60 7.75 -10.08 -8.79
N GLN A 61 8.12 -9.01 -9.51
CA GLN A 61 8.16 -7.67 -8.95
C GLN A 61 6.77 -7.23 -8.45
N LYS A 62 5.71 -7.48 -9.22
CA LYS A 62 4.35 -7.12 -8.78
C LYS A 62 3.93 -7.85 -7.50
N VAL A 63 4.32 -9.11 -7.35
CA VAL A 63 4.05 -9.89 -6.12
C VAL A 63 4.82 -9.30 -4.93
N GLU A 64 6.10 -8.98 -5.12
CA GLU A 64 6.93 -8.36 -4.07
C GLU A 64 6.37 -6.99 -3.64
N ASP A 65 5.96 -6.16 -4.60
CA ASP A 65 5.31 -4.88 -4.35
C ASP A 65 4.00 -5.06 -3.57
N MET A 66 3.19 -6.07 -3.90
CA MET A 66 1.94 -6.38 -3.19
C MET A 66 2.19 -6.84 -1.76
N ILE A 67 3.24 -7.63 -1.50
CA ILE A 67 3.63 -8.01 -0.13
C ILE A 67 3.99 -6.76 0.69
N ASN A 68 4.78 -5.84 0.12
CA ASN A 68 5.14 -4.59 0.79
C ASN A 68 3.97 -3.61 0.96
N THR A 69 2.96 -3.66 0.08
CA THR A 69 1.81 -2.75 0.13
C THR A 69 0.70 -3.27 1.04
N VAL A 70 0.50 -4.59 1.11
CA VAL A 70 -0.60 -5.18 1.90
C VAL A 70 -0.07 -5.74 3.21
N VAL A 71 0.83 -6.72 3.16
CA VAL A 71 1.29 -7.43 4.36
C VAL A 71 2.02 -6.48 5.30
N ARG A 72 2.96 -5.68 4.78
CA ARG A 72 3.71 -4.74 5.62
C ARG A 72 2.84 -3.62 6.18
N GLN A 73 1.86 -3.11 5.45
CA GLN A 73 0.97 -2.06 5.97
C GLN A 73 0.02 -2.61 7.03
N ILE A 74 -0.46 -3.84 6.88
CA ILE A 74 -1.22 -4.53 7.93
C ILE A 74 -0.32 -4.73 9.17
N ALA A 75 0.94 -5.14 8.99
CA ALA A 75 1.89 -5.27 10.08
C ALA A 75 2.10 -3.94 10.83
N PHE A 76 2.29 -2.83 10.11
CA PHE A 76 2.40 -1.51 10.74
C PHE A 76 1.14 -1.12 11.51
N TYR A 77 -0.04 -1.36 10.95
CA TYR A 77 -1.30 -1.12 11.64
C TYR A 77 -1.46 -2.00 12.90
N GLU A 78 -1.11 -3.28 12.83
CA GLU A 78 -1.16 -4.20 13.97
C GLU A 78 -0.20 -3.76 15.08
N PHE A 79 1.03 -3.35 14.71
CA PHE A 79 1.99 -2.78 15.62
C PHE A 79 1.47 -1.49 16.28
N GLU A 80 0.99 -0.54 15.47
CA GLU A 80 0.41 0.72 15.95
C GLU A 80 -0.74 0.45 16.93
N ARG A 81 -1.61 -0.51 16.61
CA ARG A 81 -2.74 -0.91 17.46
C ARG A 81 -2.26 -1.50 18.78
N LYS A 82 -1.26 -2.38 18.79
CA LYS A 82 -0.67 -2.94 20.03
C LYS A 82 -0.08 -1.83 20.90
N VAL A 83 0.71 -0.93 20.30
CA VAL A 83 1.33 0.22 20.99
C VAL A 83 0.26 1.11 21.63
N HIS A 84 -0.73 1.56 20.85
CA HIS A 84 -1.79 2.44 21.37
C HIS A 84 -2.71 1.78 22.38
N THR A 85 -2.88 0.45 22.30
CA THR A 85 -3.66 -0.30 23.29
C THR A 85 -2.91 -0.39 24.61
N GLU A 86 -1.63 -0.77 24.58
CA GLU A 86 -0.84 -0.94 25.80
C GLU A 86 -0.49 0.39 26.46
N ARG A 87 -0.31 1.46 25.67
CA ARG A 87 -0.03 2.81 26.20
C ARG A 87 -1.12 3.32 27.15
N LYS A 88 -2.35 2.77 27.08
CA LYS A 88 -3.44 3.08 28.01
C LYS A 88 -3.17 2.57 29.43
N ASN A 89 -2.32 1.56 29.58
CA ASN A 89 -1.98 0.92 30.84
C ASN A 89 -0.74 1.54 31.53
N GLY A 90 0.03 2.37 30.82
CA GLY A 90 1.23 2.98 31.39
C GLY A 90 2.24 3.48 30.34
N GLU A 91 3.43 3.80 30.81
CA GLU A 91 4.57 4.15 29.96
C GLU A 91 5.13 2.90 29.25
N LEU A 92 5.57 3.07 28.01
CA LEU A 92 6.16 2.00 27.20
C LEU A 92 7.68 2.19 27.09
N THR A 93 8.41 1.13 27.43
CA THR A 93 9.87 1.09 27.24
C THR A 93 10.23 0.73 25.81
N SER A 94 11.46 1.05 25.40
CA SER A 94 12.01 0.64 24.09
C SER A 94 11.98 -0.87 23.90
N ASP A 95 12.25 -1.64 24.95
CA ASP A 95 12.29 -3.09 24.91
C ASP A 95 10.91 -3.66 24.60
N ARG A 96 9.86 -3.11 25.24
CA ARG A 96 8.48 -3.55 24.98
C ARG A 96 8.01 -3.21 23.58
N LEU A 97 8.42 -2.06 23.03
CA LEU A 97 8.18 -1.72 21.63
C LEU A 97 8.89 -2.70 20.68
N GLY A 98 10.13 -3.08 20.99
CA GLY A 98 10.88 -4.08 20.23
C GLY A 98 10.20 -5.45 20.23
N GLU A 99 9.69 -5.89 21.38
CA GLU A 99 8.93 -7.14 21.50
C GLU A 99 7.66 -7.13 20.63
N PHE A 100 6.86 -6.06 20.69
CA PHE A 100 5.67 -5.94 19.83
C PHE A 100 6.02 -5.97 18.35
N TRP A 101 7.13 -5.34 17.95
CA TRP A 101 7.56 -5.36 16.57
C TRP A 101 7.94 -6.77 16.12
N LEU A 102 8.73 -7.50 16.91
CA LEU A 102 9.14 -8.86 16.58
C LEU A 102 7.94 -9.83 16.52
N GLU A 103 6.99 -9.71 17.44
CA GLU A 103 5.76 -10.51 17.47
C GLU A 103 4.95 -10.30 16.19
N VAL A 104 4.67 -9.04 15.83
CA VAL A 104 3.91 -8.68 14.63
C VAL A 104 4.62 -9.16 13.36
N GLN A 105 5.94 -9.05 13.29
CA GLN A 105 6.72 -9.52 12.15
C GLN A 105 6.65 -11.05 11.99
N ALA A 106 6.73 -11.80 13.09
CA ALA A 106 6.59 -13.26 13.07
C ALA A 106 5.18 -13.70 12.64
N GLU A 107 4.14 -13.01 13.10
CA GLU A 107 2.75 -13.27 12.68
C GLU A 107 2.53 -12.94 11.20
N SER A 108 3.15 -11.87 10.70
CA SER A 108 2.92 -11.37 9.33
C SER A 108 3.72 -12.11 8.26
N LEU A 109 4.96 -12.51 8.55
CA LEU A 109 5.88 -13.12 7.58
C LEU A 109 6.15 -14.61 7.84
N GLY A 110 5.71 -15.13 8.98
CA GLY A 110 6.00 -16.49 9.42
C GLY A 110 7.34 -16.63 10.15
N PRO A 111 7.70 -17.87 10.54
CA PRO A 111 8.98 -18.14 11.20
C PRO A 111 10.17 -17.85 10.27
N ALA A 112 11.27 -17.40 10.88
CA ALA A 112 12.55 -17.17 10.20
C ALA A 112 13.22 -18.48 9.76
#